data_AF-A7S7H3-F1
#
_entry.id   AF-A7S7H3-F1
#
_cell.length_a   1.000
_cell.length_b   1.000
_cell.length_c   1.000
_cell.angle_alpha   90.00
_cell.angle_beta   90.00
_cell.angle_gamma   90.00
#
_symmetry.space_group_name_H-M   'P 1'
#
loop_
_entity.id
_entity.type
_entity.pdbx_description
1 polymer ?
#
loop_
_entity_poly.entity_id
_entity_poly.type
_entity_poly.pdbx_seq_one_letter_code
_entity_poly.pdbx_strand_id
1 'polypeptide(L)'
;MGKSRRVIWLLQLLAYSVVTCRSEEACAVTMDLVFLVDGSGSIGSSNFDRLKEFVSTVIGGFVISPQGTQISVVVYHSSAKTHLSFGDAQDLISVRRIISSIAYPSGPQTYTDRGLVEAHQRFAKENGARSSRTTRVVVVINDGKSNGESLEASSKPLKDEGIVIMALGFGSSVRVEELQTMASSQGDMHLYSTAIALKNDANSIVNSICMVNRKSQLYFTSVESDVSLTSHVISSDEVEDDLECAFRCLRHQRCFSFNFWPASKSCQLNSSSKVIDSDDVIPDKNAMYYGMTFSRS
;
A
#
# COMPACT_ATOMS: atom_id res chain seq x y z
N MET A 1 44.49 53.90 31.42
CA MET A 1 45.13 54.36 30.16
C MET A 1 45.14 53.21 29.15
N GLY A 2 44.72 53.47 27.90
CA GLY A 2 44.97 52.65 26.69
C GLY A 2 44.10 51.38 26.51
N LYS A 3 42.96 51.38 25.81
CA LYS A 3 42.71 51.37 24.33
C LYS A 3 43.25 50.13 23.58
N SER A 4 42.31 49.27 23.15
CA SER A 4 42.34 48.55 21.85
C SER A 4 40.88 48.25 21.45
N ARG A 5 40.18 49.16 20.73
CA ARG A 5 39.88 49.14 19.27
C ARG A 5 39.44 47.75 18.76
N ARG A 6 38.11 47.51 18.60
CA ARG A 6 37.31 47.57 17.34
C ARG A 6 37.80 46.51 16.32
N VAL A 7 37.05 45.57 15.74
CA VAL A 7 35.72 45.51 15.08
C VAL A 7 35.43 43.98 14.94
N ILE A 8 34.22 43.43 15.07
CA ILE A 8 33.26 43.19 13.97
C ILE A 8 31.93 42.76 14.61
N TRP A 9 30.89 43.51 14.25
CA TRP A 9 29.48 43.22 14.50
C TRP A 9 29.00 42.11 13.56
N LEU A 10 28.13 41.21 14.03
CA LEU A 10 26.74 41.05 13.54
C LEU A 10 26.09 39.73 14.01
N LEU A 11 24.95 39.91 14.69
CA LEU A 11 23.75 39.07 14.72
C LEU A 11 23.75 37.79 15.57
N GLN A 12 23.22 37.95 16.80
CA GLN A 12 22.40 36.94 17.44
C GLN A 12 20.98 36.91 16.82
N LEU A 13 20.36 35.73 16.92
CA LEU A 13 18.97 35.34 16.62
C LEU A 13 18.73 35.01 15.14
N LEU A 14 18.33 33.80 14.74
CA LEU A 14 17.28 32.95 15.30
C LEU A 14 17.68 31.46 15.12
N ALA A 15 17.61 30.70 16.20
CA ALA A 15 16.58 29.68 16.42
C ALA A 15 16.86 28.37 15.67
N TYR A 16 17.13 27.33 16.47
CA TYR A 16 16.77 25.95 16.21
C TYR A 16 16.92 25.49 14.76
N SER A 17 18.04 24.82 14.49
CA SER A 17 17.98 23.71 13.55
C SER A 17 17.06 22.66 14.18
N VAL A 18 15.75 22.86 14.06
CA VAL A 18 14.84 21.73 14.07
C VAL A 18 15.16 21.01 12.77
N VAL A 19 16.13 20.09 12.85
CA VAL A 19 16.13 18.95 11.95
C VAL A 19 14.85 18.20 12.31
N THR A 20 13.72 18.62 11.78
CA THR A 20 12.58 17.71 11.66
C THR A 20 13.00 16.73 10.58
N CYS A 21 13.72 15.69 10.97
CA CYS A 21 13.69 14.45 10.19
C CYS A 21 12.28 13.91 10.35
N ARG A 22 11.35 14.38 9.51
CA ARG A 22 10.05 13.74 9.38
C ARG A 22 10.22 12.63 8.35
N SER A 23 10.97 11.59 8.70
CA SER A 23 10.89 10.34 7.95
C SER A 23 9.68 9.57 8.49
N GLU A 24 8.51 9.79 7.89
CA GLU A 24 7.82 8.58 7.42
C GLU A 24 8.86 7.92 6.51
N GLU A 25 9.49 6.84 6.97
CA GLU A 25 10.47 6.14 6.14
C GLU A 25 9.81 5.80 4.81
N ALA A 26 10.35 6.33 3.72
CA ALA A 26 9.83 6.02 2.40
C ALA A 26 9.78 4.51 2.22
N CYS A 27 8.67 3.99 1.69
CA CYS A 27 8.49 2.57 1.47
C CYS A 27 9.58 2.05 0.52
N ALA A 28 10.52 1.28 1.08
CA ALA A 28 11.68 0.73 0.38
C ALA A 28 11.40 -0.66 -0.24
N VAL A 29 10.12 -1.02 -0.39
CA VAL A 29 9.71 -2.31 -0.97
C VAL A 29 9.90 -2.31 -2.48
N THR A 30 10.54 -3.34 -3.01
CA THR A 30 10.62 -3.62 -4.44
C THR A 30 9.24 -4.02 -4.98
N MET A 31 8.58 -3.14 -5.73
CA MET A 31 7.19 -3.32 -6.18
C MET A 31 6.92 -2.74 -7.58
N ASP A 32 6.06 -3.41 -8.34
CA ASP A 32 5.47 -2.86 -9.57
C ASP A 32 4.06 -2.35 -9.25
N LEU A 33 3.86 -1.03 -9.34
CA LEU A 33 2.63 -0.35 -8.93
C LEU A 33 1.96 0.32 -10.13
N VAL A 34 0.74 -0.12 -10.46
CA VAL A 34 -0.10 0.49 -11.49
C VAL A 34 -1.14 1.38 -10.83
N PHE A 35 -1.22 2.65 -11.24
CA PHE A 35 -2.38 3.50 -10.98
C PHE A 35 -3.33 3.42 -12.16
N LEU A 36 -4.56 2.97 -11.90
CA LEU A 36 -5.66 2.95 -12.85
C LEU A 36 -6.64 4.08 -12.50
N VAL A 37 -6.58 5.17 -13.27
CA VAL A 37 -7.23 6.45 -12.94
C VAL A 37 -8.42 6.68 -13.87
N ASP A 38 -9.60 6.92 -13.29
CA ASP A 38 -10.77 7.35 -14.04
C ASP A 38 -10.57 8.75 -14.64
N GLY A 39 -10.72 8.85 -15.96
CA GLY A 39 -10.67 10.07 -16.76
C GLY A 39 -12.00 10.39 -17.45
N SER A 40 -13.09 9.79 -16.99
CA SER A 40 -14.44 10.04 -17.48
C SER A 40 -14.94 11.45 -17.12
N GLY A 41 -16.00 11.87 -17.81
CA GLY A 41 -16.63 13.17 -17.75
C GLY A 41 -17.17 13.55 -16.37
N SER A 42 -17.57 12.56 -15.57
CA SER A 42 -18.09 12.75 -14.21
C SER A 42 -17.03 13.33 -13.27
N ILE A 43 -15.77 12.97 -13.48
CA ILE A 43 -14.64 13.45 -12.69
C ILE A 43 -14.54 14.97 -12.81
N GLY A 44 -14.54 15.48 -14.04
CA GLY A 44 -14.32 16.89 -14.33
C GLY A 44 -12.87 17.33 -14.13
N SER A 45 -12.44 18.36 -14.86
CA SER A 45 -11.02 18.78 -14.91
C SER A 45 -10.42 19.08 -13.53
N SER A 46 -11.18 19.75 -12.64
CA SER A 46 -10.69 20.14 -11.32
C SER A 46 -10.41 18.93 -10.42
N ASN A 47 -11.28 17.92 -10.43
CA ASN A 47 -11.00 16.70 -9.67
C ASN A 47 -9.90 15.88 -10.33
N PHE A 48 -9.82 15.85 -11.66
CA PHE A 48 -8.74 15.15 -12.36
C PHE A 48 -7.36 15.69 -11.98
N ASP A 49 -7.22 17.03 -11.86
CA ASP A 49 -5.98 17.63 -11.34
C ASP A 49 -5.69 17.21 -9.90
N ARG A 50 -6.72 17.13 -9.04
CA ARG A 50 -6.56 16.60 -7.67
C ARG A 50 -6.17 15.13 -7.64
N LEU A 51 -6.67 14.31 -8.57
CA LEU A 51 -6.26 12.90 -8.69
C LEU A 51 -4.80 12.79 -9.11
N LYS A 52 -4.33 13.61 -10.07
CA LYS A 52 -2.90 13.69 -10.41
C LYS A 52 -2.04 14.09 -9.21
N GLU A 53 -2.49 15.07 -8.43
CA GLU A 53 -1.81 15.49 -7.20
C GLU A 53 -1.81 14.39 -6.13
N PHE A 54 -2.91 13.66 -5.97
CA PHE A 54 -3.01 12.51 -5.08
C PHE A 54 -2.01 11.43 -5.50
N VAL A 55 -2.01 11.00 -6.77
CA VAL A 55 -1.06 10.01 -7.28
C VAL A 55 0.38 10.48 -7.06
N SER A 56 0.67 11.76 -7.36
CA SER A 56 1.99 12.40 -7.14
C SER A 56 2.43 12.42 -5.66
N THR A 57 1.48 12.54 -4.75
CA THR A 57 1.71 12.49 -3.30
C THR A 57 1.99 11.06 -2.86
N VAL A 58 1.17 10.10 -3.29
CA VAL A 58 1.34 8.67 -2.97
C VAL A 58 2.69 8.16 -3.47
N ILE A 59 3.07 8.40 -4.73
CA ILE A 59 4.38 7.96 -5.24
C ILE A 59 5.57 8.61 -4.50
N GLY A 60 5.36 9.76 -3.86
CA GLY A 60 6.35 10.42 -3.03
C GLY A 60 6.68 9.65 -1.75
N GLY A 61 5.81 8.74 -1.32
CA GLY A 61 6.04 7.83 -0.21
C GLY A 61 6.84 6.58 -0.55
N PHE A 62 7.32 6.42 -1.80
CA PHE A 62 8.06 5.24 -2.25
C PHE A 62 9.46 5.60 -2.76
N VAL A 63 10.38 4.64 -2.65
CA VAL A 63 11.70 4.74 -3.29
C VAL A 63 11.57 4.35 -4.77
N ILE A 64 11.32 5.34 -5.63
CA ILE A 64 11.19 5.13 -7.08
C ILE A 64 12.58 4.92 -7.71
N SER A 65 12.84 3.71 -8.18
CA SER A 65 14.08 3.34 -8.88
C SER A 65 13.93 2.00 -9.59
N PRO A 66 14.87 1.58 -10.45
CA PRO A 66 14.83 0.27 -11.09
C PRO A 66 14.83 -0.89 -10.08
N GLN A 67 15.50 -0.72 -8.95
CA GLN A 67 15.60 -1.69 -7.85
C GLN A 67 14.50 -1.51 -6.78
N GLY A 68 13.88 -0.33 -6.71
CA GLY A 68 12.80 0.00 -5.78
C GLY A 68 11.41 -0.19 -6.40
N THR A 69 10.56 0.81 -6.26
CA THR A 69 9.21 0.81 -6.84
C THR A 69 9.24 1.31 -8.29
N GLN A 70 8.62 0.56 -9.20
CA GLN A 70 8.34 0.99 -10.57
C GLN A 70 6.88 1.41 -10.68
N ILE A 71 6.60 2.49 -11.41
CA ILE A 71 5.27 3.07 -11.55
C ILE A 71 4.79 2.94 -12.98
N SER A 72 3.54 2.52 -13.15
CA SER A 72 2.80 2.62 -14.41
C SER A 72 1.50 3.37 -14.16
N VAL A 73 1.05 4.15 -15.14
CA VAL A 73 -0.19 4.94 -15.03
C VAL A 73 -1.05 4.71 -16.26
N VAL A 74 -2.26 4.22 -16.01
CA VAL A 74 -3.30 3.99 -16.99
C VAL A 74 -4.46 4.92 -16.68
N VAL A 75 -4.92 5.66 -17.69
CA VAL A 75 -6.13 6.49 -17.58
C VAL A 75 -7.22 5.84 -18.42
N TYR A 76 -8.42 5.68 -17.87
CA TYR A 76 -9.53 5.03 -18.56
C TYR A 76 -10.80 5.88 -18.58
N HIS A 77 -11.58 5.70 -19.64
CA HIS A 77 -12.94 6.20 -19.78
C HIS A 77 -13.67 5.18 -20.69
N SER A 78 -14.08 5.58 -21.89
CA SER A 78 -14.47 4.71 -23.01
C SER A 78 -13.36 3.77 -23.51
N SER A 79 -12.09 4.16 -23.34
CA SER A 79 -10.92 3.33 -23.63
C SER A 79 -9.91 3.49 -22.51
N ALA A 80 -9.00 2.52 -22.35
CA ALA A 80 -7.88 2.62 -21.44
C ALA A 80 -6.61 3.00 -22.22
N LYS A 81 -5.87 4.00 -21.73
CA LYS A 81 -4.63 4.47 -22.33
C LYS A 81 -3.53 4.50 -21.27
N THR A 82 -2.40 3.91 -21.61
CA THR A 82 -1.21 4.00 -20.77
C THR A 82 -0.46 5.30 -21.05
N HIS A 83 -0.18 6.05 -19.99
CA HIS A 83 0.54 7.31 -20.02
C HIS A 83 1.96 7.21 -19.46
N LEU A 84 2.22 6.16 -18.68
CA LEU A 84 3.54 5.80 -18.16
C LEU A 84 3.59 4.29 -18.09
N SER A 85 4.52 3.66 -18.80
CA SER A 85 4.84 2.23 -18.66
C SER A 85 5.97 2.04 -17.65
N PHE A 86 6.14 0.81 -17.15
CA PHE A 86 7.28 0.48 -16.33
C PHE A 86 8.59 0.70 -17.12
N GLY A 87 9.55 1.40 -16.50
CA GLY A 87 10.84 1.70 -17.12
C GLY A 87 10.91 3.01 -17.91
N ASP A 88 9.77 3.63 -18.28
CA ASP A 88 9.74 4.92 -18.99
C ASP A 88 10.33 6.07 -18.16
N ALA A 89 10.20 5.98 -16.84
CA ALA A 89 10.83 6.86 -15.86
C ALA A 89 11.26 6.05 -14.64
N GLN A 90 12.45 6.37 -14.12
CA GLN A 90 13.12 5.57 -13.09
C GLN A 90 13.48 6.40 -11.85
N ASP A 91 12.96 7.62 -11.75
CA ASP A 91 13.13 8.51 -10.61
C ASP A 91 11.85 9.30 -10.34
N LEU A 92 11.69 9.74 -9.09
CA LEU A 92 10.48 10.43 -8.63
C LEU A 92 10.18 11.71 -9.42
N ILE A 93 11.20 12.48 -9.83
CA ILE A 93 11.02 13.77 -10.52
C ILE A 93 10.46 13.51 -11.91
N SER A 94 11.05 12.57 -12.65
CA SER A 94 10.61 12.19 -13.99
C SER A 94 9.19 11.62 -13.98
N VAL A 95 8.86 10.74 -13.03
CA VAL A 95 7.51 10.18 -12.88
C VAL A 95 6.49 11.28 -12.59
N ARG A 96 6.78 12.18 -11.64
CA ARG A 96 5.89 13.32 -11.31
C ARG A 96 5.65 14.24 -12.50
N ARG A 97 6.70 14.53 -13.27
CA ARG A 97 6.60 15.35 -14.48
C ARG A 97 5.64 14.72 -15.49
N ILE A 98 5.78 13.42 -15.76
CA ILE A 98 4.90 12.70 -16.69
C ILE A 98 3.45 12.76 -16.19
N ILE A 99 3.20 12.40 -14.93
CA ILE A 99 1.86 12.44 -14.32
C ILE A 99 1.23 13.83 -14.45
N SER A 100 1.97 14.89 -14.10
CA SER A 100 1.46 16.26 -14.15
C SER A 100 1.04 16.69 -15.56
N SER A 101 1.71 16.16 -16.59
CA SER A 101 1.46 16.47 -18.00
C SER A 101 0.29 15.71 -18.63
N ILE A 102 -0.31 14.75 -17.92
CA ILE A 102 -1.47 14.00 -18.41
C ILE A 102 -2.65 14.96 -18.57
N ALA A 103 -3.09 15.12 -19.82
CA ALA A 103 -4.29 15.89 -20.16
C ALA A 103 -5.54 15.11 -19.75
N TYR A 104 -6.52 15.83 -19.20
CA TYR A 104 -7.82 15.25 -18.84
C TYR A 104 -8.55 14.81 -20.12
N PRO A 105 -8.87 13.50 -20.29
CA PRO A 105 -9.46 13.02 -21.52
C PRO A 105 -10.97 13.34 -21.64
N SER A 106 -11.67 13.56 -20.51
CA SER A 106 -13.08 13.95 -20.46
C SER A 106 -14.04 13.02 -21.23
N GLY A 107 -13.79 11.71 -21.18
CA GLY A 107 -14.59 10.74 -21.93
C GLY A 107 -16.00 10.54 -21.34
N PRO A 108 -17.04 10.25 -22.14
CA PRO A 108 -18.43 10.31 -21.67
C PRO A 108 -18.85 9.18 -20.71
N GLN A 109 -18.06 8.11 -20.59
CA GLN A 109 -18.43 6.88 -19.89
C GLN A 109 -17.23 6.29 -19.15
N THR A 110 -17.50 5.44 -18.18
CA THR A 110 -16.53 4.83 -17.28
C THR A 110 -16.47 3.33 -17.54
N TYR A 111 -15.54 2.85 -18.38
CA TYR A 111 -15.35 1.40 -18.64
C TYR A 111 -14.21 0.84 -17.79
N THR A 112 -14.50 0.60 -16.52
CA THR A 112 -13.52 0.11 -15.55
C THR A 112 -13.01 -1.30 -15.89
N ASP A 113 -13.85 -2.14 -16.52
CA ASP A 113 -13.48 -3.43 -17.10
C ASP A 113 -12.29 -3.32 -18.06
N ARG A 114 -12.34 -2.37 -19.00
CA ARG A 114 -11.26 -2.12 -19.97
C ARG A 114 -10.00 -1.60 -19.27
N GLY A 115 -10.19 -0.77 -18.24
CA GLY A 115 -9.12 -0.30 -17.39
C GLY A 115 -8.37 -1.45 -16.70
N LEU A 116 -9.11 -2.40 -16.12
CA LEU A 116 -8.55 -3.58 -15.45
C LEU A 116 -7.78 -4.48 -16.44
N VAL A 117 -8.31 -4.69 -17.64
CA VAL A 117 -7.63 -5.46 -18.70
C VAL A 117 -6.32 -4.78 -19.11
N GLU A 118 -6.32 -3.46 -19.33
CA GLU A 118 -5.11 -2.71 -19.67
C GLU A 118 -4.08 -2.73 -18.52
N ALA A 119 -4.56 -2.60 -17.26
CA ALA A 119 -3.71 -2.70 -16.08
C ALA A 119 -3.05 -4.08 -15.95
N HIS A 120 -3.80 -5.17 -16.23
CA HIS A 120 -3.26 -6.54 -16.24
C HIS A 120 -2.14 -6.68 -17.27
N GLN A 121 -2.33 -6.16 -18.48
CA GLN A 121 -1.30 -6.19 -19.52
C GLN A 121 -0.01 -5.47 -19.08
N ARG A 122 -0.06 -4.44 -18.23
CA ARG A 122 1.16 -3.76 -17.75
C ARG A 122 2.10 -4.67 -16.98
N PHE A 123 1.61 -5.76 -16.38
CA PHE A 123 2.46 -6.73 -15.68
C PHE A 123 3.15 -7.76 -16.59
N ALA A 124 3.00 -7.63 -17.91
CA ALA A 124 3.74 -8.41 -18.88
C ALA A 124 5.20 -7.91 -19.00
N LYS A 125 6.15 -8.83 -19.24
CA LYS A 125 7.59 -8.54 -19.25
C LYS A 125 7.98 -7.53 -20.33
N GLU A 126 7.32 -7.60 -21.48
CA GLU A 126 7.47 -6.67 -22.60
C GLU A 126 7.11 -5.22 -22.26
N ASN A 127 6.27 -5.02 -21.23
CA ASN A 127 5.88 -3.70 -20.72
C ASN A 127 6.78 -3.21 -19.58
N GLY A 128 7.88 -3.91 -19.31
CA GLY A 128 8.89 -3.54 -18.31
C GLY A 128 8.64 -4.10 -16.92
N ALA A 129 7.56 -4.85 -16.70
CA ALA A 129 7.27 -5.46 -15.41
C ALA A 129 8.32 -6.51 -15.03
N ARG A 130 8.62 -6.57 -13.72
CA ARG A 130 9.52 -7.56 -13.13
C ARG A 130 8.81 -8.90 -12.96
N SER A 131 9.56 -9.90 -12.54
CA SER A 131 9.03 -11.26 -12.33
C SER A 131 7.81 -11.27 -11.41
N SER A 132 6.97 -12.29 -11.51
CA SER A 132 5.81 -12.48 -10.62
C SER A 132 6.16 -12.65 -9.13
N ARG A 133 7.45 -12.80 -8.79
CA ARG A 133 7.92 -12.79 -7.39
C ARG A 133 8.00 -11.40 -6.77
N THR A 134 7.99 -10.35 -7.60
CA THR A 134 7.95 -8.96 -7.14
C THR A 134 6.53 -8.62 -6.69
N THR A 135 6.37 -7.82 -5.63
CA THR A 135 5.06 -7.34 -5.20
C THR A 135 4.41 -6.54 -6.33
N ARG A 136 3.17 -6.90 -6.70
CA ARG A 136 2.42 -6.25 -7.77
C ARG A 136 1.11 -5.72 -7.24
N VAL A 137 0.84 -4.43 -7.48
CA VAL A 137 -0.35 -3.75 -6.96
C VAL A 137 -0.99 -2.92 -8.06
N VAL A 138 -2.32 -2.97 -8.15
CA VAL A 138 -3.14 -2.04 -8.92
C VAL A 138 -3.94 -1.17 -7.95
N VAL A 139 -3.81 0.14 -8.05
CA VAL A 139 -4.65 1.10 -7.35
C VAL A 139 -5.69 1.64 -8.33
N VAL A 140 -6.94 1.22 -8.17
CA VAL A 140 -8.08 1.68 -8.98
C VAL A 140 -8.67 2.92 -8.32
N ILE A 141 -8.83 4.01 -9.07
CA ILE A 141 -9.44 5.27 -8.61
C ILE A 141 -10.66 5.55 -9.46
N ASN A 142 -11.85 5.60 -8.84
CA ASN A 142 -13.13 5.70 -9.55
C ASN A 142 -14.12 6.62 -8.79
N ASP A 143 -14.92 7.42 -9.51
CA ASP A 143 -15.98 8.28 -8.93
C ASP A 143 -17.40 7.80 -9.22
N GLY A 144 -17.55 6.74 -10.01
CA GLY A 144 -18.81 6.37 -10.61
C GLY A 144 -18.99 4.87 -10.84
N LYS A 145 -20.11 4.56 -11.50
CA LYS A 145 -20.50 3.21 -11.88
C LYS A 145 -19.83 2.81 -13.19
N SER A 146 -19.32 1.59 -13.28
CA SER A 146 -18.85 1.03 -14.55
C SER A 146 -19.99 0.86 -15.57
N ASN A 147 -19.69 1.18 -16.83
CA ASN A 147 -20.60 1.02 -17.99
C ASN A 147 -20.29 -0.23 -18.83
N GLY A 148 -19.27 -0.99 -18.46
CA GLY A 148 -18.75 -2.09 -19.25
C GLY A 148 -19.18 -3.48 -18.79
N GLU A 149 -18.35 -4.45 -19.12
CA GLU A 149 -18.54 -5.86 -18.79
C GLU A 149 -18.34 -6.14 -17.28
N SER A 150 -18.45 -7.41 -16.92
CA SER A 150 -18.26 -7.86 -15.54
C SER A 150 -16.90 -7.45 -14.95
N LEU A 151 -16.96 -6.72 -13.83
CA LEU A 151 -15.78 -6.36 -13.04
C LEU A 151 -15.17 -7.56 -12.33
N GLU A 152 -15.97 -8.58 -12.00
CA GLU A 152 -15.46 -9.84 -11.47
C GLU A 152 -14.59 -10.54 -12.52
N ALA A 153 -15.11 -10.68 -13.74
CA ALA A 153 -14.38 -11.31 -14.84
C ALA A 153 -13.09 -10.55 -15.20
N SER A 154 -13.13 -9.22 -15.13
CA SER A 154 -11.98 -8.37 -15.48
C SER A 154 -10.94 -8.27 -14.35
N SER A 155 -11.34 -8.39 -13.09
CA SER A 155 -10.43 -8.35 -11.93
C SER A 155 -9.87 -9.73 -11.58
N LYS A 156 -10.55 -10.81 -11.96
CA LYS A 156 -10.14 -12.19 -11.62
C LYS A 156 -8.73 -12.55 -12.13
N PRO A 157 -8.31 -12.27 -13.38
CA PRO A 157 -6.97 -12.60 -13.85
C PRO A 157 -5.86 -11.94 -13.04
N LEU A 158 -6.05 -10.67 -12.66
CA LEU A 158 -5.12 -9.95 -11.77
C LEU A 158 -4.98 -10.68 -10.43
N LYS A 159 -6.12 -11.01 -9.79
CA LYS A 159 -6.16 -11.69 -8.49
C LYS A 159 -5.57 -13.09 -8.56
N ASP A 160 -5.86 -13.86 -9.61
CA ASP A 160 -5.34 -15.21 -9.82
C ASP A 160 -3.80 -15.21 -10.02
N GLU A 161 -3.22 -14.12 -10.51
CA GLU A 161 -1.77 -13.91 -10.62
C GLU A 161 -1.11 -13.34 -9.33
N GLY A 162 -1.88 -13.21 -8.25
CA GLY A 162 -1.38 -12.66 -6.98
C GLY A 162 -1.18 -11.14 -7.00
N ILE A 163 -1.75 -10.43 -7.97
CA ILE A 163 -1.72 -8.97 -8.04
C ILE A 163 -2.80 -8.43 -7.11
N VAL A 164 -2.42 -7.55 -6.18
CA VAL A 164 -3.37 -6.96 -5.23
C VAL A 164 -4.05 -5.76 -5.86
N ILE A 165 -5.38 -5.75 -5.82
CA ILE A 165 -6.21 -4.65 -6.29
C ILE A 165 -6.69 -3.86 -5.07
N MET A 166 -6.26 -2.61 -4.98
CA MET A 166 -6.76 -1.63 -4.03
C MET A 166 -7.75 -0.70 -4.74
N ALA A 167 -8.99 -0.67 -4.26
CA ALA A 167 -10.08 0.08 -4.89
C ALA A 167 -10.43 1.34 -4.08
N LEU A 168 -10.20 2.51 -4.68
CA LEU A 168 -10.42 3.82 -4.08
C LEU A 168 -11.61 4.50 -4.77
N GLY A 169 -12.71 4.65 -4.03
CA GLY A 169 -13.90 5.37 -4.47
C GLY A 169 -13.96 6.77 -3.89
N PHE A 170 -14.41 7.76 -4.66
CA PHE A 170 -14.76 9.06 -4.09
C PHE A 170 -16.05 9.66 -4.67
N GLY A 171 -16.77 10.43 -3.86
CA GLY A 171 -18.02 11.06 -4.25
C GLY A 171 -19.24 10.17 -4.07
N SER A 172 -20.42 10.68 -4.42
CA SER A 172 -21.71 10.02 -4.14
C SER A 172 -22.18 9.06 -5.24
N SER A 173 -21.53 9.05 -6.41
CA SER A 173 -21.93 8.22 -7.56
C SER A 173 -21.28 6.83 -7.57
N VAL A 174 -20.30 6.61 -6.70
CA VAL A 174 -19.59 5.33 -6.53
C VAL A 174 -20.57 4.21 -6.17
N ARG A 175 -20.38 3.04 -6.78
CA ARG A 175 -21.06 1.80 -6.38
C ARG A 175 -20.13 0.97 -5.50
N VAL A 176 -20.49 0.84 -4.22
CA VAL A 176 -19.66 0.13 -3.23
C VAL A 176 -19.49 -1.34 -3.61
N GLU A 177 -20.52 -1.97 -4.16
CA GLU A 177 -20.51 -3.36 -4.59
C GLU A 177 -19.52 -3.58 -5.75
N GLU A 178 -19.38 -2.60 -6.65
CA GLU A 178 -18.41 -2.65 -7.74
C GLU A 178 -16.97 -2.55 -7.24
N LEU A 179 -16.70 -1.65 -6.29
CA LEU A 179 -15.38 -1.56 -5.65
C LEU A 179 -15.05 -2.84 -4.87
N GLN A 180 -16.01 -3.38 -4.13
CA GLN A 180 -15.84 -4.62 -3.38
C GLN A 180 -15.58 -5.82 -4.30
N THR A 181 -16.21 -5.85 -5.47
CA THR A 181 -16.00 -6.91 -6.48
C THR A 181 -14.56 -6.87 -7.03
N MET A 182 -14.02 -5.67 -7.25
CA MET A 182 -12.68 -5.49 -7.79
C MET A 182 -11.59 -5.71 -6.74
N ALA A 183 -11.76 -5.17 -5.53
CA ALA A 183 -10.75 -5.21 -4.48
C ALA A 183 -10.35 -6.65 -4.11
N SER A 184 -9.07 -6.86 -3.77
CA SER A 184 -8.57 -8.17 -3.37
C SER A 184 -9.08 -8.61 -1.99
N SER A 185 -9.32 -7.68 -1.08
CA SER A 185 -9.93 -7.92 0.22
C SER A 185 -10.75 -6.72 0.68
N GLN A 186 -11.57 -6.91 1.72
CA GLN A 186 -12.34 -5.82 2.32
C GLN A 186 -11.44 -4.69 2.85
N GLY A 187 -10.21 -5.02 3.28
CA GLY A 187 -9.24 -4.04 3.76
C GLY A 187 -8.53 -3.25 2.66
N ASP A 188 -8.72 -3.63 1.39
CA ASP A 188 -8.13 -2.96 0.23
C ASP A 188 -9.15 -2.06 -0.50
N MET A 189 -10.33 -1.84 0.11
CA MET A 189 -11.35 -0.93 -0.39
C MET A 189 -11.47 0.29 0.51
N HIS A 190 -11.42 1.49 -0.09
CA HIS A 190 -11.54 2.76 0.63
C HIS A 190 -12.54 3.68 -0.06
N LEU A 191 -13.35 4.38 0.74
CA LEU A 191 -14.37 5.31 0.26
C LEU A 191 -14.14 6.71 0.84
N TYR A 192 -14.25 7.70 -0.02
CA TYR A 192 -14.05 9.10 0.33
C TYR A 192 -15.25 9.94 -0.12
N SER A 193 -15.56 11.00 0.62
CA SER A 193 -16.66 11.90 0.24
C SER A 193 -16.30 12.78 -0.96
N THR A 194 -15.02 13.10 -1.15
CA THR A 194 -14.53 14.01 -2.20
C THR A 194 -13.11 13.63 -2.63
N ALA A 195 -12.68 14.10 -3.81
CA ALA A 195 -11.29 13.99 -4.25
C ALA A 195 -10.29 14.68 -3.31
N ILE A 196 -10.72 15.71 -2.56
CA ILE A 196 -9.87 16.36 -1.53
C ILE A 196 -9.66 15.41 -0.36
N ALA A 197 -10.72 14.76 0.12
CA ALA A 197 -10.62 13.81 1.22
C ALA A 197 -9.70 12.64 0.85
N LEU A 198 -9.83 12.11 -0.37
CA LEU A 198 -8.91 11.11 -0.93
C LEU A 198 -7.46 11.61 -0.91
N LYS A 199 -7.22 12.83 -1.42
CA LYS A 199 -5.88 13.43 -1.43
C LYS A 199 -5.29 13.57 -0.02
N ASN A 200 -6.10 14.00 0.94
CA ASN A 200 -5.66 14.22 2.32
C ASN A 200 -5.28 12.92 3.04
N ASP A 201 -5.78 11.77 2.57
CA ASP A 201 -5.49 10.45 3.14
C ASP A 201 -4.35 9.71 2.42
N ALA A 202 -3.60 10.40 1.55
CA ALA A 202 -2.52 9.80 0.75
C ALA A 202 -1.51 9.00 1.60
N ASN A 203 -1.14 9.48 2.78
CA ASN A 203 -0.19 8.78 3.66
C ASN A 203 -0.74 7.45 4.18
N SER A 204 -2.04 7.40 4.50
CA SER A 204 -2.72 6.16 4.89
C SER A 204 -2.69 5.16 3.73
N ILE A 205 -2.96 5.62 2.51
CA ILE A 205 -2.89 4.80 1.30
C ILE A 205 -1.46 4.31 1.02
N VAL A 206 -0.43 5.15 1.19
CA VAL A 206 0.98 4.73 1.10
C VAL A 206 1.26 3.58 2.06
N ASN A 207 0.83 3.70 3.32
CA ASN A 207 1.03 2.66 4.33
C ASN A 207 0.31 1.37 3.95
N SER A 208 -0.95 1.45 3.50
CA SER A 208 -1.72 0.29 3.06
C SER A 208 -1.03 -0.44 1.90
N ILE A 209 -0.58 0.28 0.87
CA ILE A 209 0.13 -0.29 -0.28
C ILE A 209 1.47 -0.90 0.17
N CYS A 210 2.23 -0.21 1.01
CA CYS A 210 3.54 -0.71 1.48
C CYS A 210 3.41 -2.03 2.26
N MET A 211 2.28 -2.24 2.94
CA MET A 211 2.02 -3.42 3.75
C MET A 211 1.47 -4.61 2.96
N VAL A 212 1.11 -4.43 1.68
CA VAL A 212 0.71 -5.53 0.78
C VAL A 212 1.79 -6.61 0.67
N ASN A 213 3.06 -6.20 0.62
CA ASN A 213 4.19 -7.13 0.57
C ASN A 213 4.30 -7.98 1.84
N ARG A 214 3.90 -7.45 3.01
CA ARG A 214 3.90 -8.26 4.22
C ARG A 214 2.83 -9.34 4.14
N LYS A 215 1.59 -9.00 3.77
CA LYS A 215 0.48 -9.98 3.75
C LYS A 215 0.64 -11.13 2.76
N SER A 216 1.29 -10.90 1.61
CA SER A 216 1.46 -11.91 0.55
C SER A 216 2.68 -12.84 0.76
N GLN A 217 3.57 -12.52 1.70
CA GLN A 217 4.74 -13.34 2.04
C GLN A 217 4.70 -13.91 3.46
N LEU A 218 3.71 -13.54 4.27
CA LEU A 218 3.53 -14.01 5.65
C LEU A 218 2.77 -15.34 5.64
N TYR A 219 3.49 -16.41 5.96
CA TYR A 219 2.89 -17.69 6.34
C TYR A 219 3.41 -18.07 7.73
N PHE A 220 2.56 -18.71 8.54
CA PHE A 220 3.00 -19.31 9.80
C PHE A 220 3.76 -20.60 9.47
N THR A 221 5.09 -20.53 9.45
CA THR A 221 5.93 -21.68 9.05
C THR A 221 6.53 -22.43 10.22
N SER A 222 6.48 -21.86 11.43
CA SER A 222 7.00 -22.51 12.62
C SER A 222 5.93 -22.53 13.71
N VAL A 223 5.28 -23.68 13.83
CA VAL A 223 4.49 -24.04 15.00
C VAL A 223 5.39 -24.84 15.93
N GLU A 224 5.57 -24.36 17.16
CA GLU A 224 6.27 -25.10 18.21
C GLU A 224 5.32 -25.31 19.38
N SER A 225 5.18 -26.56 19.79
CA SER A 225 4.45 -26.92 21.00
C SER A 225 5.31 -26.70 22.24
N ASP A 226 4.64 -26.54 23.39
CA ASP A 226 5.27 -26.50 24.71
C ASP A 226 6.18 -25.29 24.95
N VAL A 227 6.00 -24.22 24.18
CA VAL A 227 6.76 -22.97 24.30
C VAL A 227 5.88 -21.75 24.09
N SER A 228 6.25 -20.63 24.72
CA SER A 228 5.62 -19.33 24.52
C SER A 228 6.65 -18.19 24.54
N LEU A 229 6.36 -17.11 23.83
CA LEU A 229 7.13 -15.86 23.88
C LEU A 229 6.53 -14.95 24.95
N THR A 230 7.34 -14.52 25.93
CA THR A 230 6.84 -13.78 27.11
C THR A 230 6.96 -12.27 27.02
N SER A 231 7.96 -11.78 26.30
CA SER A 231 8.16 -10.36 26.00
C SER A 231 7.43 -9.96 24.71
N HIS A 232 7.26 -8.66 24.47
CA HIS A 232 6.69 -8.10 23.23
C HIS A 232 5.18 -8.33 23.01
N VAL A 233 4.40 -8.50 24.07
CA VAL A 233 2.93 -8.63 23.99
C VAL A 233 2.28 -7.37 23.44
N ILE A 234 1.49 -7.54 22.37
CA ILE A 234 0.68 -6.49 21.76
C ILE A 234 -0.73 -6.50 22.37
N SER A 235 -1.37 -7.66 22.38
CA SER A 235 -2.71 -7.87 22.91
C SER A 235 -2.85 -9.30 23.40
N SER A 236 -3.81 -9.49 24.30
CA SER A 236 -4.21 -10.79 24.84
C SER A 236 -5.73 -10.84 24.82
N ASP A 237 -6.29 -11.80 24.08
CA ASP A 237 -7.71 -11.89 23.81
C ASP A 237 -8.17 -13.36 23.83
N GLU A 238 -9.43 -13.60 24.16
CA GLU A 238 -10.04 -14.93 24.00
C GLU A 238 -10.52 -15.13 22.55
N VAL A 239 -10.26 -16.30 21.98
CA VAL A 239 -10.58 -16.66 20.59
C VAL A 239 -11.10 -18.10 20.50
N GLU A 240 -11.80 -18.46 19.43
CA GLU A 240 -12.35 -19.81 19.30
C GLU A 240 -11.27 -20.88 19.09
N ASP A 241 -10.28 -20.57 18.25
CA ASP A 241 -9.19 -21.45 17.83
C ASP A 241 -7.92 -20.67 17.44
N ASP A 242 -6.87 -21.38 17.04
CA ASP A 242 -5.61 -20.82 16.58
C ASP A 242 -5.71 -20.09 15.24
N LEU A 243 -6.66 -20.48 14.38
CA LEU A 243 -6.91 -19.82 13.09
C LEU A 243 -7.44 -18.39 13.29
N GLU A 244 -8.38 -18.19 14.20
CA GLU A 244 -8.86 -16.85 14.56
C GLU A 244 -7.73 -16.00 15.15
N CYS A 245 -6.88 -16.59 16.00
CA CYS A 245 -5.68 -15.91 16.50
C CYS A 245 -4.71 -15.50 15.37
N ALA A 246 -4.49 -16.40 14.42
CA ALA A 246 -3.67 -16.18 13.23
C ALA A 246 -4.22 -15.03 12.36
N PHE A 247 -5.54 -15.00 12.11
CA PHE A 247 -6.17 -13.90 11.36
C PHE A 247 -6.04 -12.56 12.07
N ARG A 248 -6.20 -12.54 13.40
CA ARG A 248 -5.97 -11.32 14.19
C ARG A 248 -4.53 -10.83 14.08
N CYS A 249 -3.56 -11.74 14.17
CA CYS A 249 -2.15 -11.40 13.97
C CYS A 249 -1.88 -10.85 12.57
N LEU A 250 -2.36 -11.52 11.51
CA LEU A 250 -2.19 -11.09 10.10
C LEU A 250 -2.80 -9.71 9.81
N ARG A 251 -3.86 -9.32 10.53
CA ARG A 251 -4.49 -8.00 10.40
C ARG A 251 -3.78 -6.92 11.21
N HIS A 252 -3.02 -7.31 12.22
CA HIS A 252 -2.36 -6.37 13.12
C HIS A 252 -0.97 -5.98 12.59
N GLN A 253 -0.79 -4.72 12.21
CA GLN A 253 0.39 -4.19 11.50
C GLN A 253 1.75 -4.45 12.19
N ARG A 254 1.73 -4.61 13.51
CA ARG A 254 2.91 -4.86 14.34
C ARG A 254 3.09 -6.32 14.76
N CYS A 255 2.18 -7.23 14.40
CA CYS A 255 2.26 -8.62 14.84
C CYS A 255 3.27 -9.40 13.98
N PHE A 256 4.14 -10.16 14.63
CA PHE A 256 5.16 -11.01 14.00
C PHE A 256 5.09 -12.47 14.49
N SER A 257 4.40 -12.72 15.60
CA SER A 257 4.09 -14.06 16.09
C SER A 257 2.92 -14.03 17.07
N PHE A 258 2.40 -15.18 17.47
CA PHE A 258 1.42 -15.27 18.55
C PHE A 258 1.62 -16.54 19.38
N ASN A 259 1.15 -16.49 20.63
CA ASN A 259 0.97 -17.68 21.47
C ASN A 259 -0.52 -18.03 21.50
N PHE A 260 -0.83 -19.33 21.49
CA PHE A 260 -2.19 -19.82 21.66
C PHE A 260 -2.23 -20.92 22.73
N TRP A 261 -3.16 -20.82 23.67
CA TRP A 261 -3.41 -21.83 24.70
C TRP A 261 -4.76 -22.52 24.41
N PRO A 262 -4.77 -23.75 23.85
CA PRO A 262 -6.00 -24.41 23.42
C PRO A 262 -7.01 -24.64 24.54
N ALA A 263 -6.53 -24.97 25.75
CA ALA A 263 -7.39 -25.28 26.89
C ALA A 263 -8.18 -24.07 27.40
N SER A 264 -7.54 -22.89 27.38
CA SER A 264 -8.15 -21.64 27.87
C SER A 264 -8.63 -20.74 26.73
N LYS A 265 -8.51 -21.18 25.47
CA LYS A 265 -8.89 -20.38 24.30
C LYS A 265 -8.22 -19.00 24.26
N SER A 266 -7.03 -18.89 24.83
CA SER A 266 -6.32 -17.61 24.98
C SER A 266 -5.37 -17.41 23.80
N CYS A 267 -5.43 -16.23 23.20
CA CYS A 267 -4.57 -15.78 22.11
C CYS A 267 -3.76 -14.57 22.57
N GLN A 268 -2.45 -14.60 22.36
CA GLN A 268 -1.57 -13.48 22.66
C GLN A 268 -0.76 -13.10 21.43
N LEU A 269 -0.98 -11.91 20.89
CA LEU A 269 -0.24 -11.38 19.75
C LEU A 269 1.08 -10.76 20.22
N ASN A 270 2.16 -10.99 19.47
CA ASN A 270 3.49 -10.51 19.82
C ASN A 270 4.11 -9.67 18.70
N SER A 271 4.84 -8.61 19.07
CA SER A 271 5.52 -7.72 18.12
C SER A 271 6.92 -8.16 17.74
N SER A 272 7.31 -9.37 18.12
CA SER A 272 8.57 -9.99 17.73
C SER A 272 8.38 -11.48 17.41
N SER A 273 9.48 -12.19 17.21
CA SER A 273 9.52 -13.63 16.92
C SER A 273 10.69 -14.30 17.64
N LYS A 274 10.62 -15.64 17.79
CA LYS A 274 11.71 -16.46 18.33
C LYS A 274 13.03 -16.35 17.57
N VAL A 275 12.99 -15.91 16.30
CA VAL A 275 14.18 -15.74 15.47
C VAL A 275 14.91 -14.45 15.85
N ILE A 276 14.17 -13.44 16.28
CA ILE A 276 14.70 -12.12 16.64
C ILE A 276 15.09 -12.13 18.12
N ASP A 277 14.19 -12.60 18.98
CA ASP A 277 14.35 -12.60 20.44
C ASP A 277 14.25 -14.04 20.96
N SER A 278 15.27 -14.85 20.66
CA SER A 278 15.32 -16.26 21.07
C SER A 278 15.36 -16.44 22.59
N ASP A 279 15.91 -15.46 23.32
CA ASP A 279 16.08 -15.50 24.77
C ASP A 279 14.76 -15.29 25.53
N ASP A 280 13.73 -14.76 24.85
CA ASP A 280 12.39 -14.52 25.40
C ASP A 280 11.45 -15.72 25.26
N VAL A 281 11.91 -16.79 24.61
CA VAL A 281 11.16 -18.04 24.43
C VAL A 281 11.33 -18.90 25.67
N ILE A 282 10.23 -19.19 26.35
CA ILE A 282 10.22 -20.03 27.56
C ILE A 282 9.45 -21.33 27.33
N PRO A 283 9.76 -22.39 28.10
CA PRO A 283 8.93 -23.58 28.14
C PRO A 283 7.55 -23.27 28.74
N ASP A 284 6.51 -23.66 28.03
CA ASP A 284 5.10 -23.56 28.46
C ASP A 284 4.30 -24.71 27.86
N LYS A 285 4.12 -25.78 28.65
CA LYS A 285 3.51 -27.06 28.23
C LYS A 285 2.07 -26.98 27.71
N ASN A 286 1.42 -25.84 27.85
CA ASN A 286 0.04 -25.65 27.41
C ASN A 286 -0.07 -24.68 26.25
N ALA A 287 1.05 -24.11 25.80
CA ALA A 287 1.09 -23.14 24.73
C ALA A 287 1.52 -23.77 23.40
N MET A 288 1.03 -23.16 22.34
CA MET A 288 1.53 -23.31 20.99
C MET A 288 2.03 -21.95 20.51
N TYR A 289 3.29 -21.89 20.09
CA TYR A 289 3.90 -20.71 19.52
C TYR A 289 3.82 -20.75 18.00
N TYR A 290 3.37 -19.64 17.39
CA TYR A 290 3.25 -19.49 15.95
C TYR A 290 4.10 -18.31 15.48
N GLY A 291 5.24 -18.62 14.86
CA GLY A 291 6.12 -17.63 14.27
C GLY A 291 5.73 -17.32 12.82
N MET A 292 5.62 -16.04 12.48
CA MET A 292 5.51 -15.64 11.08
C MET A 292 6.90 -15.60 10.45
N THR A 293 7.05 -16.18 9.26
CA THR A 293 8.24 -15.94 8.45
C THR A 293 7.83 -15.30 7.14
N PHE A 294 8.74 -14.48 6.61
CA PHE A 294 8.66 -14.05 5.23
C PHE A 294 9.21 -15.17 4.36
N SER A 295 8.48 -15.56 3.32
CA SER A 295 9.04 -16.39 2.25
C SER A 295 10.33 -15.75 1.74
N ARG A 296 11.49 -16.29 2.13
CA ARG A 296 12.74 -16.02 1.42
C ARG A 296 12.70 -16.85 0.14
N SER A 297 12.41 -16.19 -0.99
CA SER A 297 12.62 -16.76 -2.32
C SER A 297 13.58 -15.91 -3.13
#